data_AF-A0A844FXI6-F1
#
_entry.id   AF-A0A844FXI6-F1
#
_cell.length_a   1.000
_cell.length_b   1.000
_cell.length_c   1.000
_cell.angle_alpha   90.00
_cell.angle_beta   90.00
_cell.angle_gamma   90.00
#
_symmetry.space_group_name_H-M   'P 1'
#
loop_
_entity.id
_entity.type
_entity.pdbx_description
1 polymer ?
#
loop_
_entity_poly.entity_id
_entity_poly.type
_entity_poly.pdbx_seq_one_letter_code
_entity_poly.pdbx_strand_id
1 'polypeptide(L)'
;MKRCDLDKALPEGIRSFDEWEAKIPKYQTPLMKRLDSLDLGSRPENWTRAALYEIVLWELNRYPEIDDTLFRDLAGAAKIAPGKHREGKELFLRLLGCRNVGLTMATAILRFVNPGTFQTLNARNGFVVLGAGEIPSRPEEAADYYFRYLDELRKLTGDGFDFRFADRLLYQVDKATGRKLGS
;
A
#
# COMPACT_ATOMS: atom_id res chain seq x y z
N MET A 1 -4.53 -25.19 -31.03
CA MET A 1 -3.18 -24.60 -31.05
C MET A 1 -2.16 -25.73 -31.03
N LYS A 2 -1.27 -25.80 -32.02
CA LYS A 2 -0.19 -26.80 -32.12
C LYS A 2 1.11 -26.23 -31.56
N ARG A 3 2.09 -27.08 -31.22
CA ARG A 3 3.40 -26.64 -30.71
C ARG A 3 4.07 -25.61 -31.62
N CYS A 4 3.98 -25.79 -32.93
CA CYS A 4 4.50 -24.85 -33.92
C CYS A 4 3.81 -23.47 -33.91
N ASP A 5 2.58 -23.36 -33.43
CA ASP A 5 1.90 -22.07 -33.26
C ASP A 5 2.42 -21.33 -32.02
N LEU A 6 2.80 -22.09 -30.98
CA LEU A 6 3.42 -21.54 -29.77
C LEU A 6 4.85 -21.06 -30.04
N ASP A 7 5.66 -21.84 -30.75
CA ASP A 7 7.04 -21.44 -31.07
C ASP A 7 7.08 -20.16 -31.93
N LYS A 8 6.06 -19.92 -32.77
CA LYS A 8 5.89 -18.66 -33.52
C LYS A 8 5.53 -17.46 -32.65
N ALA A 9 5.02 -17.69 -31.44
CA ALA A 9 4.69 -16.63 -30.49
C ALA A 9 5.89 -16.20 -29.64
N LEU A 10 7.01 -16.93 -29.72
CA LEU A 10 8.26 -16.53 -29.06
C LEU A 10 8.81 -15.26 -29.72
N PRO A 11 9.36 -14.31 -28.93
CA PRO A 11 10.07 -13.17 -29.48
C PRO A 11 11.26 -13.60 -30.35
N GLU A 12 11.64 -12.75 -31.29
CA GLU A 12 12.79 -13.01 -32.16
C GLU A 12 14.06 -13.28 -31.33
N GLY A 13 14.79 -14.33 -31.70
CA GLY A 13 16.01 -14.75 -31.02
C GLY A 13 15.81 -15.55 -29.72
N ILE A 14 14.57 -15.82 -29.30
CA ILE A 14 14.27 -16.67 -28.14
C ILE A 14 14.07 -18.12 -28.57
N ARG A 15 14.78 -19.07 -27.92
CA ARG A 15 14.79 -20.49 -28.34
C ARG A 15 13.72 -21.35 -27.67
N SER A 16 13.18 -20.92 -26.52
CA SER A 16 12.17 -21.65 -25.78
C SER A 16 11.33 -20.73 -24.89
N PHE A 17 10.19 -21.24 -24.42
CA PHE A 17 9.37 -20.53 -23.42
C PHE A 17 10.11 -20.37 -22.10
N ASP A 18 10.86 -21.38 -21.64
CA ASP A 18 11.66 -21.27 -20.42
C ASP A 18 12.69 -20.14 -20.52
N GLU A 19 13.32 -19.98 -21.69
CA GLU A 19 14.23 -18.86 -21.95
C GLU A 19 13.49 -17.52 -21.93
N TRP A 20 12.28 -17.48 -22.50
CA TRP A 20 11.46 -16.26 -22.50
C TRP A 20 11.02 -15.88 -21.09
N GLU A 21 10.48 -16.83 -20.34
CA GLU A 21 9.95 -16.67 -18.98
C GLU A 21 11.05 -16.22 -18.02
N ALA A 22 12.25 -16.79 -18.14
CA ALA A 22 13.42 -16.36 -17.38
C ALA A 22 13.78 -14.87 -17.57
N LYS A 23 13.38 -14.28 -18.69
CA LYS A 23 13.61 -12.86 -19.01
C LYS A 23 12.47 -11.94 -18.58
N ILE A 24 11.33 -12.45 -18.12
CA ILE A 24 10.17 -11.62 -17.72
C ILE A 24 10.31 -11.21 -16.25
N PRO A 25 10.49 -9.91 -15.93
CA PRO A 25 10.74 -9.47 -14.56
C PRO A 25 9.63 -9.84 -13.56
N LYS A 26 8.37 -9.90 -14.00
CA LYS A 26 7.22 -10.29 -13.17
C LYS A 26 7.40 -11.70 -12.55
N TYR A 27 8.01 -12.62 -13.29
CA TYR A 27 8.22 -14.01 -12.86
C TYR A 27 9.54 -14.21 -12.11
N GLN A 28 10.39 -13.19 -12.02
CA GLN A 28 11.70 -13.27 -11.36
C GLN A 28 11.70 -12.62 -9.95
N THR A 29 10.52 -12.40 -9.36
CA THR A 29 10.38 -11.76 -8.05
C THR A 29 10.53 -12.78 -6.90
N PRO A 30 10.94 -12.34 -5.68
CA PRO A 30 10.91 -13.20 -4.50
C PRO A 30 9.52 -13.79 -4.22
N LEU A 31 8.45 -13.02 -4.50
CA LEU A 31 7.08 -13.49 -4.36
C LEU A 31 6.75 -14.62 -5.35
N MET A 32 7.13 -14.48 -6.63
CA MET A 32 6.88 -15.56 -7.60
C MET A 32 7.54 -16.87 -7.16
N LYS A 33 8.81 -16.81 -6.74
CA LYS A 33 9.53 -17.97 -6.21
C LYS A 33 8.82 -18.61 -5.01
N ARG A 34 8.27 -17.78 -4.12
CA ARG A 34 7.46 -18.23 -2.98
C ARG A 34 6.18 -18.93 -3.47
N LEU A 35 5.45 -18.34 -4.41
CA LEU A 35 4.21 -18.91 -4.94
C LEU A 35 4.46 -20.24 -5.67
N ASP A 36 5.52 -20.34 -6.46
CA ASP A 36 5.92 -21.58 -7.14
C ASP A 36 6.28 -22.70 -6.14
N SER A 37 6.84 -22.32 -4.98
CA SER A 37 7.21 -23.28 -3.92
C SER A 37 6.04 -23.85 -3.11
N LEU A 38 4.80 -23.35 -3.33
CA LEU A 38 3.65 -23.77 -2.53
C LEU A 38 3.38 -25.27 -2.65
N ASP A 39 3.46 -25.83 -3.88
CA ASP A 39 3.34 -27.26 -4.20
C ASP A 39 2.40 -28.04 -3.26
N LEU A 40 1.12 -27.66 -3.24
CA LEU A 40 0.17 -28.14 -2.23
C LEU A 40 -0.08 -29.66 -2.29
N GLY A 41 0.22 -30.31 -3.42
CA GLY A 41 0.15 -31.76 -3.55
C GLY A 41 1.20 -32.46 -2.69
N SER A 42 2.42 -31.90 -2.62
CA SER A 42 3.51 -32.44 -1.81
C SER A 42 3.60 -31.80 -0.42
N ARG A 43 3.13 -30.55 -0.27
CA ARG A 43 3.26 -29.69 0.92
C ARG A 43 1.94 -29.02 1.28
N PRO A 44 0.91 -29.79 1.68
CA PRO A 44 -0.41 -29.23 2.01
C PRO A 44 -0.36 -28.19 3.14
N GLU A 45 0.64 -28.24 4.03
CA GLU A 45 0.87 -27.28 5.11
C GLU A 45 1.18 -25.86 4.64
N ASN A 46 1.63 -25.69 3.39
CA ASN A 46 1.83 -24.38 2.79
C ASN A 46 0.51 -23.64 2.51
N TRP A 47 -0.62 -24.35 2.51
CA TRP A 47 -1.93 -23.75 2.28
C TRP A 47 -2.43 -22.98 3.51
N THR A 48 -2.13 -21.68 3.53
CA THR A 48 -2.54 -20.75 4.59
C THR A 48 -3.33 -19.58 4.00
N ARG A 49 -4.08 -18.86 4.84
CA ARG A 49 -4.73 -17.60 4.41
C ARG A 49 -3.72 -16.59 3.88
N ALA A 50 -2.51 -16.56 4.43
CA ALA A 50 -1.43 -15.71 3.95
C ALA A 50 -1.03 -16.08 2.51
N ALA A 51 -0.83 -17.38 2.22
CA ALA A 51 -0.54 -17.85 0.86
C ALA A 51 -1.66 -17.48 -0.13
N LEU A 52 -2.93 -17.63 0.26
CA LEU A 52 -4.05 -17.18 -0.57
C LEU A 52 -3.99 -15.67 -0.85
N TYR A 53 -3.72 -14.84 0.17
CA TYR A 53 -3.62 -13.38 -0.02
C TYR A 53 -2.41 -12.99 -0.88
N GLU A 54 -1.28 -13.69 -0.74
CA GLU A 54 -0.10 -13.53 -1.59
C GLU A 54 -0.44 -13.78 -3.07
N ILE A 55 -1.15 -14.88 -3.38
CA ILE A 55 -1.62 -15.19 -4.75
C ILE A 55 -2.53 -14.09 -5.28
N VAL A 56 -3.54 -13.70 -4.51
CA VAL A 56 -4.51 -12.67 -4.91
C VAL A 56 -3.82 -11.33 -5.16
N LEU A 57 -2.89 -10.92 -4.30
CA LEU A 57 -2.15 -9.68 -4.44
C LEU A 57 -1.16 -9.70 -5.61
N TRP A 58 -0.55 -10.85 -5.90
CA TRP A 58 0.29 -11.02 -7.10
C TRP A 58 -0.53 -10.89 -8.38
N GLU A 59 -1.69 -11.55 -8.45
CA GLU A 59 -2.57 -11.51 -9.62
C GLU A 59 -3.08 -10.10 -9.91
N LEU A 60 -3.45 -9.36 -8.85
CA LEU A 60 -3.87 -7.97 -8.95
C LEU A 60 -2.71 -7.00 -9.23
N ASN A 61 -1.46 -7.47 -9.23
CA ASN A 61 -0.25 -6.65 -9.28
C ASN A 61 -0.24 -5.57 -8.17
N ARG A 62 -0.65 -5.96 -6.96
CA ARG A 62 -0.78 -5.10 -5.77
C ARG A 62 0.02 -5.58 -4.57
N TYR A 63 0.85 -6.62 -4.71
CA TYR A 63 1.69 -7.07 -3.61
C TYR A 63 2.75 -6.01 -3.25
N PRO A 64 2.77 -5.51 -2.00
CA PRO A 64 3.76 -4.53 -1.56
C PRO A 64 5.17 -5.14 -1.50
N GLU A 65 6.14 -4.51 -2.18
CA GLU A 65 7.55 -4.90 -2.08
C GLU A 65 8.23 -4.09 -0.96
N ILE A 66 8.07 -4.54 0.29
CA ILE A 66 8.67 -3.97 1.49
C ILE A 66 9.78 -4.91 1.97
N ASP A 67 11.02 -4.42 2.08
CA ASP A 67 12.13 -5.23 2.58
C ASP A 67 12.10 -5.43 4.10
N ASP A 68 12.85 -6.42 4.59
CA ASP A 68 12.89 -6.78 6.01
C ASP A 68 13.39 -5.65 6.91
N THR A 69 14.23 -4.74 6.40
CA THR A 69 14.76 -3.61 7.17
C THR A 69 13.64 -2.60 7.41
N LEU A 70 12.96 -2.17 6.35
CA LEU A 70 11.81 -1.29 6.44
C LEU A 70 10.68 -1.93 7.26
N PHE A 71 10.43 -3.23 7.09
CA PHE A 71 9.42 -3.94 7.88
C PHE A 71 9.70 -3.87 9.38
N ARG A 72 10.96 -4.05 9.81
CA ARG A 72 11.35 -3.90 11.22
C ARG A 72 11.22 -2.45 11.69
N ASP A 73 11.60 -1.48 10.87
CA ASP A 73 11.53 -0.06 11.22
C ASP A 73 10.08 0.41 11.40
N LEU A 74 9.11 -0.17 10.67
CA LEU A 74 7.68 0.11 10.85
C LEU A 74 7.22 -0.14 12.29
N ALA A 75 7.76 -1.15 12.98
CA ALA A 75 7.42 -1.41 14.38
C ALA A 75 7.81 -0.24 15.30
N GLY A 76 8.81 0.57 14.92
CA GLY A 76 9.19 1.79 15.62
C GLY A 76 8.08 2.86 15.60
N ALA A 77 7.28 2.91 14.54
CA ALA A 77 6.18 3.89 14.42
C ALA A 77 5.10 3.70 15.49
N ALA A 78 4.96 2.49 16.05
CA ALA A 78 4.05 2.19 17.16
C ALA A 78 4.37 3.00 18.44
N LYS A 79 5.61 3.51 18.55
CA LYS A 79 6.08 4.28 19.72
C LYS A 79 5.96 5.79 19.56
N ILE A 80 5.65 6.28 18.36
CA ILE A 80 5.53 7.72 18.11
C ILE A 80 4.33 8.27 18.87
N ALA A 81 4.57 9.27 19.72
CA ALA A 81 3.55 9.84 20.58
C ALA A 81 2.43 10.53 19.77
N PRO A 82 1.18 10.56 20.28
CA PRO A 82 0.09 11.31 19.67
C PRO A 82 0.47 12.78 19.43
N GLY A 83 0.21 13.29 18.22
CA GLY A 83 0.58 14.65 17.81
C GLY A 83 2.05 14.83 17.42
N LYS A 84 2.88 13.79 17.49
CA LYS A 84 4.27 13.79 17.00
C LYS A 84 4.43 13.09 15.65
N HIS A 85 3.38 13.08 14.84
CA HIS A 85 3.34 12.32 13.58
C HIS A 85 4.47 12.66 12.59
N ARG A 86 5.03 13.88 12.63
CA ARG A 86 6.16 14.28 11.77
C ARG A 86 7.44 13.47 12.02
N GLU A 87 7.60 12.86 13.19
CA GLU A 87 8.69 11.92 13.48
C GLU A 87 8.65 10.69 12.54
N GLY A 88 7.49 10.37 11.97
CA GLY A 88 7.32 9.28 10.99
C GLY A 88 7.66 9.65 9.55
N LYS A 89 8.18 10.86 9.26
CA LYS A 89 8.37 11.35 7.87
C LYS A 89 9.33 10.48 7.06
N GLU A 90 10.48 10.11 7.62
CA GLU A 90 11.47 9.28 6.91
C GLU A 90 10.87 7.91 6.55
N LEU A 91 10.20 7.27 7.51
CA LEU A 91 9.55 5.98 7.33
C LEU A 91 8.45 6.04 6.25
N PHE A 92 7.66 7.11 6.26
CA PHE A 92 6.63 7.37 5.25
C PHE A 92 7.23 7.54 3.84
N LEU A 93 8.33 8.29 3.70
CA LEU A 93 9.01 8.47 2.41
C LEU A 93 9.57 7.14 1.88
N ARG A 94 10.15 6.31 2.75
CA ARG A 94 10.61 4.97 2.39
C ARG A 94 9.46 4.08 1.91
N LEU A 95 8.29 4.14 2.57
CA LEU A 95 7.09 3.45 2.10
C LEU A 95 6.66 3.92 0.71
N LEU A 96 6.65 5.23 0.42
CA LEU A 96 6.30 5.74 -0.92
C LEU A 96 7.30 5.31 -2.00
N GLY A 97 8.53 4.97 -1.63
CA GLY A 97 9.54 4.42 -2.52
C GLY A 97 9.33 2.95 -2.87
N CYS A 98 8.49 2.22 -2.14
CA CYS A 98 8.24 0.80 -2.37
C CYS A 98 7.32 0.58 -3.58
N ARG A 99 7.62 -0.45 -4.38
CA ARG A 99 6.72 -0.87 -5.44
C ARG A 99 5.37 -1.30 -4.85
N ASN A 100 4.30 -0.90 -5.53
CA ASN A 100 2.91 -1.15 -5.14
C ASN A 100 2.47 -0.49 -3.81
N VAL A 101 3.24 0.46 -3.27
CA VAL A 101 2.88 1.26 -2.09
C VAL A 101 2.67 2.72 -2.49
N GLY A 102 1.45 3.05 -2.89
CA GLY A 102 1.02 4.44 -3.09
C GLY A 102 0.61 5.11 -1.78
N LEU A 103 0.29 6.41 -1.83
CA LEU A 103 -0.14 7.22 -0.68
C LEU A 103 -1.20 6.55 0.20
N THR A 104 -2.28 6.04 -0.42
CA THR A 104 -3.38 5.37 0.30
C THR A 104 -2.88 4.15 1.09
N MET A 105 -1.96 3.38 0.52
CA MET A 105 -1.39 2.20 1.16
C MET A 105 -0.42 2.60 2.28
N ALA A 106 0.48 3.56 2.02
CA ALA A 106 1.45 4.04 3.00
C ALA A 106 0.77 4.59 4.26
N THR A 107 -0.27 5.43 4.08
CA THR A 107 -1.02 5.98 5.21
C THR A 107 -1.88 4.94 5.92
N ALA A 108 -2.42 3.95 5.21
CA ALA A 108 -3.11 2.82 5.83
C ALA A 108 -2.15 1.98 6.70
N ILE A 109 -0.97 1.62 6.19
CA ILE A 109 0.05 0.89 6.95
C ILE A 109 0.35 1.64 8.26
N LEU A 110 0.71 2.93 8.18
CA LEU A 110 1.01 3.72 9.37
C LEU A 110 -0.17 3.81 10.34
N ARG A 111 -1.39 4.02 9.83
CA ARG A 111 -2.62 4.07 10.65
C ARG A 111 -2.87 2.77 11.41
N PHE A 112 -2.66 1.62 10.77
CA PHE A 112 -2.88 0.33 11.43
C PHE A 112 -1.74 -0.03 12.40
N VAL A 113 -0.53 0.47 12.17
CA VAL A 113 0.58 0.35 13.13
C VAL A 113 0.36 1.25 14.35
N ASN A 114 -0.06 2.50 14.16
CA ASN A 114 -0.28 3.45 15.25
C ASN A 114 -1.49 4.38 14.98
N PRO A 115 -2.72 3.93 15.30
CA PRO A 115 -3.92 4.71 15.00
C PRO A 115 -4.05 5.99 15.85
N GLY A 116 -3.34 6.08 16.99
CA GLY A 116 -3.35 7.28 17.84
C GLY A 116 -2.53 8.44 17.27
N THR A 117 -1.70 8.18 16.27
CA THR A 117 -0.76 9.14 15.69
C THR A 117 -0.99 9.35 14.21
N PHE A 118 -1.38 8.30 13.47
CA PHE A 118 -1.57 8.33 12.02
C PHE A 118 -3.01 7.97 11.63
N GLN A 119 -3.47 8.51 10.51
CA GLN A 119 -4.79 8.25 9.94
C GLN A 119 -4.69 8.07 8.42
N THR A 120 -5.62 7.33 7.83
CA THR A 120 -5.61 7.05 6.38
C THR A 120 -5.92 8.31 5.57
N LEU A 121 -5.19 8.51 4.47
CA LEU A 121 -5.44 9.59 3.51
C LEU A 121 -5.83 9.02 2.13
N ASN A 122 -6.90 9.56 1.57
CA ASN A 122 -7.25 9.45 0.16
C ASN A 122 -7.76 10.81 -0.33
N ALA A 123 -8.03 10.96 -1.63
CA ALA A 123 -8.49 12.22 -2.21
C ALA A 123 -9.70 12.83 -1.50
N ARG A 124 -10.68 12.00 -1.10
CA ARG A 124 -11.90 12.47 -0.42
C ARG A 124 -11.60 12.96 0.98
N ASN A 125 -10.89 12.17 1.79
CA ASN A 125 -10.52 12.56 3.14
C ASN A 125 -9.64 13.82 3.14
N GLY A 126 -8.73 13.92 2.18
CA GLY A 126 -7.92 15.12 1.94
C GLY A 126 -8.80 16.33 1.65
N PHE A 127 -9.78 16.19 0.76
CA PHE A 127 -10.74 17.24 0.45
C PHE A 127 -11.56 17.69 1.67
N VAL A 128 -12.08 16.74 2.47
CA VAL A 128 -12.90 17.08 3.65
C VAL A 128 -12.11 17.91 4.67
N VAL A 129 -10.82 17.61 4.85
CA VAL A 129 -10.01 18.22 5.91
C VAL A 129 -9.24 19.45 5.44
N LEU A 130 -8.66 19.41 4.24
CA LEU A 130 -7.79 20.46 3.70
C LEU A 130 -8.46 21.32 2.61
N GLY A 131 -9.67 20.94 2.16
CA GLY A 131 -10.38 21.63 1.09
C GLY A 131 -9.96 21.19 -0.31
N ALA A 132 -10.43 21.94 -1.31
CA ALA A 132 -10.14 21.67 -2.73
C ALA A 132 -8.63 21.80 -3.02
N GLY A 133 -8.08 20.80 -3.69
CA GLY A 133 -6.68 20.78 -4.10
C GLY A 133 -6.25 19.38 -4.56
N GLU A 134 -5.32 19.32 -5.50
CA GLU A 134 -4.73 18.06 -5.92
C GLU A 134 -3.75 17.55 -4.86
N ILE A 135 -3.77 16.23 -4.64
CA ILE A 135 -2.75 15.58 -3.83
C ILE A 135 -1.44 15.60 -4.64
N PRO A 136 -0.34 16.14 -4.08
CA PRO A 136 0.93 16.17 -4.78
C PRO A 136 1.42 14.76 -5.13
N SER A 137 1.99 14.62 -6.33
CA SER A 137 2.55 13.34 -6.81
C SER A 137 4.00 13.13 -6.37
N ARG A 138 4.73 14.20 -6.05
CA ARG A 138 6.13 14.13 -5.62
C ARG A 138 6.22 13.68 -4.17
N PRO A 139 7.08 12.69 -3.82
CA PRO A 139 7.09 12.10 -2.49
C PRO A 139 7.21 13.09 -1.32
N GLU A 140 8.11 14.07 -1.43
CA GLU A 140 8.29 15.09 -0.37
C GLU A 140 7.06 15.97 -0.20
N GLU A 141 6.47 16.42 -1.30
CA GLU A 141 5.27 17.26 -1.30
C GLU A 141 4.06 16.46 -0.78
N ALA A 142 3.97 15.17 -1.13
CA ALA A 142 2.96 14.25 -0.63
C ALA A 142 3.11 14.01 0.88
N ALA A 143 4.35 13.91 1.39
CA ALA A 143 4.62 13.79 2.81
C ALA A 143 4.21 15.06 3.56
N ASP A 144 4.58 16.23 3.06
CA ASP A 144 4.19 17.51 3.68
C ASP A 144 2.67 17.70 3.66
N TYR A 145 2.01 17.34 2.56
CA TYR A 145 0.55 17.32 2.47
C TYR A 145 -0.08 16.39 3.50
N TYR A 146 0.44 15.16 3.64
CA TYR A 146 -0.07 14.17 4.58
C TYR A 146 0.09 14.62 6.04
N PHE A 147 1.25 15.14 6.43
CA PHE A 147 1.46 15.58 7.81
C PHE A 147 0.67 16.84 8.13
N ARG A 148 0.50 17.77 7.18
CA ARG A 148 -0.44 18.89 7.33
C ARG A 148 -1.89 18.39 7.50
N TYR A 149 -2.29 17.38 6.74
CA TYR A 149 -3.60 16.74 6.92
C TYR A 149 -3.79 16.19 8.34
N LEU A 150 -2.78 15.53 8.92
CA LEU A 150 -2.86 15.03 10.29
C LEU A 150 -2.92 16.15 11.33
N ASP A 151 -2.18 17.24 11.14
CA ASP A 151 -2.26 18.44 11.97
C ASP A 151 -3.69 18.99 12.01
N GLU A 152 -4.31 19.18 10.84
CA GLU A 152 -5.69 19.70 10.75
C GLU A 152 -6.74 18.72 11.27
N LEU A 153 -6.60 17.43 10.96
CA LEU A 153 -7.51 16.40 11.46
C LEU A 153 -7.49 16.31 12.99
N ARG A 154 -6.31 16.51 13.61
CA ARG A 154 -6.17 16.52 15.06
C ARG A 154 -6.86 17.74 15.69
N LYS A 155 -6.83 18.90 15.04
CA LYS A 155 -7.61 20.08 15.48
C LYS A 155 -9.12 19.82 15.37
N LEU A 156 -9.56 19.18 14.29
CA LEU A 156 -10.99 18.86 14.07
C LEU A 156 -11.54 17.86 15.08
N THR A 157 -10.72 16.91 15.52
CA THR A 157 -11.14 15.88 16.50
C THR A 157 -11.13 16.42 17.94
N GLY A 158 -10.20 17.31 18.27
CA GLY A 158 -10.18 18.02 19.56
C GLY A 158 -10.28 17.08 20.78
N ASP A 159 -10.88 17.56 21.86
CA ASP A 159 -11.08 16.79 23.10
C ASP A 159 -12.36 15.94 23.11
N GLY A 160 -13.24 16.13 22.12
CA GLY A 160 -14.55 15.48 22.04
C GLY A 160 -14.58 14.18 21.23
N PHE A 161 -13.50 13.87 20.50
CA PHE A 161 -13.46 12.71 19.63
C PHE A 161 -12.07 12.06 19.64
N ASP A 162 -12.03 10.75 19.85
CA ASP A 162 -10.78 9.99 19.82
C ASP A 162 -10.22 9.94 18.38
N PHE A 163 -9.08 10.60 18.18
CA PHE A 163 -8.35 10.65 16.91
C PHE A 163 -8.15 9.27 16.27
N ARG A 164 -8.08 8.19 17.06
CA ARG A 164 -7.96 6.81 16.55
C ARG A 164 -9.06 6.41 15.58
N PHE A 165 -10.24 7.04 15.67
CA PHE A 165 -11.40 6.76 14.84
C PHE A 165 -11.69 7.83 13.78
N ALA A 166 -10.76 8.77 13.56
CA ALA A 166 -11.01 9.93 12.73
C ALA A 166 -11.33 9.55 11.26
N ASP A 167 -10.70 8.49 10.74
CA ASP A 167 -11.03 7.93 9.41
C ASP A 167 -12.51 7.53 9.28
N ARG A 168 -13.10 6.97 10.35
CA ARG A 168 -14.51 6.56 10.38
C ARG A 168 -15.43 7.76 10.42
N LEU A 169 -15.07 8.79 11.17
CA LEU A 169 -15.82 10.05 11.20
C LEU A 169 -15.88 10.66 9.79
N LEU A 170 -14.73 10.79 9.13
CA LEU A 170 -14.66 11.32 7.76
C LEU A 170 -15.51 10.50 6.78
N TYR A 171 -15.47 9.17 6.89
CA TYR A 171 -16.32 8.30 6.08
C TYR A 171 -17.82 8.54 6.30
N GLN A 172 -18.26 8.71 7.56
CA GLN A 172 -19.67 9.00 7.86
C GLN A 172 -20.09 10.38 7.36
N VAL A 173 -19.21 11.38 7.45
CA VAL A 173 -19.45 12.73 6.90
C VAL A 173 -19.58 12.68 5.37
N ASP A 174 -18.65 12.03 4.66
CA ASP A 174 -18.74 11.84 3.20
C ASP A 174 -20.04 11.12 2.79
N LYS A 175 -20.44 10.10 3.56
CA LYS A 175 -21.69 9.39 3.31
C LYS A 175 -22.92 10.28 3.54
N ALA A 176 -22.94 11.07 4.61
CA ALA A 176 -24.06 11.95 4.96
C ALA A 176 -24.28 13.08 3.94
N THR A 177 -23.23 13.55 3.29
CA THR A 177 -23.32 14.57 2.20
C THR A 177 -23.67 13.97 0.83
N GLY A 178 -23.94 12.67 0.77
CA GLY A 178 -24.24 11.96 -0.48
C GLY A 178 -23.02 11.79 -1.38
N ARG A 179 -21.80 11.78 -0.81
CA ARG A 179 -20.52 11.63 -1.54
C ARG A 179 -20.26 12.72 -2.58
N LYS A 180 -20.80 13.93 -2.34
CA LYS A 180 -20.61 15.10 -3.20
C LYS A 180 -19.35 15.90 -2.86
N LEU A 181 -18.57 15.45 -1.89
CA LEU A 181 -17.35 16.13 -1.44
C LEU A 181 -16.19 15.72 -2.35
N GLY A 182 -15.58 16.69 -3.04
CA GLY A 182 -14.41 16.47 -3.91
C GLY A 182 -14.72 15.83 -5.27
N SER A 183 -15.96 15.91 -5.75
CA SER A 183 -16.38 15.60 -7.13
C SER A 183 -16.46 16.84 -7.99
#